data_AF-A0A934WRC5-F1
#
_entry.id   AF-A0A934WRC5-F1
#
_cell.length_a   1.000
_cell.length_b   1.000
_cell.length_c   1.000
_cell.angle_alpha   90.00
_cell.angle_beta   90.00
_cell.angle_gamma   90.00
#
_symmetry.space_group_name_H-M   'P 1'
#
loop_
_entity.id
_entity.type
_entity.pdbx_description
1 polymer ?
#
loop_
_entity_poly.entity_id
_entity_poly.type
_entity_poly.pdbx_seq_one_letter_code
_entity_poly.pdbx_strand_id
1 'polypeptide(L)'
;MKMNNNFTPWPDIDFSWPNDAISRISEAIRSLADAMSEVQTKISPLLETIEQYKQQFNNFGTDLANALRPLVAIEKMGNAQFVYWDYMTSGYVNTILDANNTNKILRELMYKDKFNTVNNTIDKTIASPELCKHMRLYSQSVKAFRQGDSDLAVTGFTSVFDGLLSDISKNTSSNLTPRIKTIKEKLEKDELLDQDEYATLTLALTFEKTLDTFSAYSNFSQKEPKGLNRHWIAHGRSTRKKTKLDCVKMINLIYGLLLIEQLDSNDTN
;
A
#
# COMPACT_ATOMS: atom_id res chain seq x y z
N MET A 1 22.52 -53.49 -20.96
CA MET A 1 22.71 -52.03 -21.14
C MET A 1 22.30 -51.37 -19.83
N LYS A 2 23.27 -51.11 -18.92
CA LYS A 2 23.04 -50.48 -17.62
C LYS A 2 23.50 -49.02 -17.74
N MET A 3 22.62 -48.06 -17.47
CA MET A 3 23.01 -46.64 -17.40
C MET A 3 23.77 -46.40 -16.10
N ASN A 4 24.99 -45.86 -16.20
CA ASN A 4 25.75 -45.34 -15.07
C ASN A 4 25.15 -43.99 -14.64
N ASN A 5 24.51 -43.97 -13.46
CA ASN A 5 24.15 -42.73 -12.78
C ASN A 5 25.33 -42.23 -11.95
N ASN A 6 26.23 -41.46 -12.58
CA ASN A 6 27.17 -40.62 -11.85
C ASN A 6 26.47 -39.30 -11.48
N PHE A 7 25.64 -39.34 -10.44
CA PHE A 7 25.21 -38.13 -9.75
C PHE A 7 26.28 -37.82 -8.70
N THR A 8 27.13 -36.83 -8.95
CA THR A 8 27.96 -36.24 -7.89
C THR A 8 27.01 -35.50 -6.94
N PRO A 9 27.01 -35.79 -5.62
CA PRO A 9 26.29 -34.97 -4.66
C PRO A 9 26.81 -33.53 -4.78
N TRP A 10 25.90 -32.56 -4.77
CA TRP A 10 26.31 -31.17 -4.57
C TRP A 10 27.12 -31.09 -3.28
N PRO A 11 28.24 -30.34 -3.24
CA PRO A 11 28.99 -30.17 -2.00
C PRO A 11 28.03 -29.65 -0.93
N ASP A 12 28.08 -30.25 0.28
CA ASP A 12 27.31 -29.80 1.44
C ASP A 12 27.57 -28.30 1.62
N ILE A 13 26.59 -27.48 1.27
CA ILE A 13 26.63 -26.04 1.52
C ILE A 13 26.38 -25.89 3.01
N ASP A 14 27.42 -25.50 3.74
CA ASP A 14 27.32 -25.13 5.14
C ASP A 14 26.46 -23.87 5.29
N PHE A 15 25.25 -24.04 5.82
CA PHE A 15 24.32 -22.96 6.17
C PHE A 15 24.54 -22.43 7.60
N SER A 16 25.74 -22.58 8.19
CA SER A 16 26.10 -21.81 9.39
C SER A 16 26.28 -20.34 9.02
N TRP A 17 25.17 -19.59 9.00
CA TRP A 17 25.23 -18.15 8.83
C TRP A 17 26.02 -17.56 9.99
N PRO A 18 27.04 -16.70 9.74
CA PRO A 18 27.72 -16.00 10.82
C PRO A 18 26.70 -15.25 11.68
N ASN A 19 26.88 -15.25 13.00
CA ASN A 19 25.99 -14.50 13.92
C ASN A 19 25.81 -13.03 13.49
N ASP A 20 26.84 -12.45 12.87
CA ASP A 20 26.80 -11.11 12.27
C ASP A 20 25.77 -11.00 11.13
N ALA A 21 25.69 -11.99 10.24
CA ALA A 21 24.72 -12.00 9.15
C ALA A 21 23.27 -12.19 9.65
N ILE A 22 23.08 -12.98 10.71
CA ILE A 22 21.78 -13.13 11.39
C ILE A 22 21.41 -11.83 12.12
N SER A 23 22.37 -11.18 12.80
CA SER A 23 22.16 -9.88 13.45
C SER A 23 21.73 -8.83 12.44
N ARG A 24 22.42 -8.73 11.30
CA ARG A 24 22.10 -7.77 10.24
C ARG A 24 20.73 -8.01 9.60
N ILE A 25 20.31 -9.26 9.44
CA ILE A 25 18.94 -9.59 8.98
C ILE A 25 17.91 -9.18 10.04
N SER A 26 18.18 -9.50 11.31
CA SER A 26 17.30 -9.13 12.43
C SER A 26 17.14 -7.61 12.55
N GLU A 27 18.24 -6.87 12.44
CA GLU A 27 18.28 -5.41 12.41
C GLU A 27 17.51 -4.83 11.22
N ALA A 28 17.66 -5.40 10.02
CA ALA A 28 16.92 -4.96 8.84
C ALA A 28 15.40 -5.20 8.98
N ILE A 29 14.99 -6.35 9.52
CA ILE A 29 13.57 -6.65 9.79
C ILE A 29 13.00 -5.69 10.84
N ARG A 30 13.77 -5.43 11.90
CA ARG A 30 13.37 -4.50 12.97
C ARG A 30 13.25 -3.06 12.46
N SER A 31 14.24 -2.59 11.71
CA SER A 31 14.22 -1.26 11.09
C SER A 31 13.01 -1.06 10.18
N LEU A 32 12.57 -2.11 9.48
CA LEU A 32 11.38 -2.05 8.65
C LEU A 32 10.09 -2.03 9.48
N ALA A 33 10.03 -2.80 10.57
CA ALA A 33 8.90 -2.75 11.50
C ALA A 33 8.77 -1.37 12.17
N ASP A 34 9.90 -0.75 12.53
CA ASP A 34 9.94 0.60 13.10
C ASP A 34 9.46 1.65 12.08
N ALA A 35 9.93 1.56 10.82
CA ALA A 35 9.48 2.41 9.71
C ALA A 35 7.96 2.34 9.48
N MET A 36 7.42 1.12 9.53
CA MET A 36 5.99 0.88 9.42
C MET A 36 5.20 1.50 10.57
N SER A 37 5.69 1.31 11.80
CA SER A 37 5.07 1.88 13.00
C SER A 37 5.07 3.41 12.96
N GLU A 38 6.13 4.03 12.43
CA GLU A 38 6.21 5.48 12.31
C GLU A 38 5.11 6.04 11.40
N VAL A 39 4.92 5.45 10.21
CA VAL A 39 3.86 5.88 9.28
C VAL A 39 2.47 5.65 9.87
N GLN A 40 2.24 4.52 10.55
CA GLN A 40 0.97 4.25 11.25
C GLN A 40 0.68 5.29 12.33
N THR A 41 1.70 5.68 13.12
CA THR A 41 1.55 6.66 14.20
C THR A 41 1.15 8.03 13.66
N LYS A 42 1.64 8.42 12.47
CA LYS A 42 1.25 9.68 11.80
C LYS A 42 -0.23 9.69 11.40
N ILE A 43 -0.84 8.54 11.11
CA ILE A 43 -2.22 8.43 10.58
C ILE A 43 -3.25 8.10 11.68
N SER A 44 -2.83 7.45 12.77
CA SER A 44 -3.72 7.01 13.86
C SER A 44 -4.69 8.08 14.41
N PRO A 45 -4.27 9.34 14.66
CA PRO A 45 -5.18 10.36 15.21
C PRO A 45 -6.39 10.67 14.34
N LEU A 46 -6.29 10.43 13.02
CA LEU A 46 -7.37 10.63 12.05
C LEU A 46 -8.39 9.49 12.09
N LEU A 47 -7.92 8.25 12.28
CA LEU A 47 -8.76 7.06 12.39
C LEU A 47 -9.67 7.16 13.62
N GLU A 48 -9.11 7.54 14.77
CA GLU A 48 -9.87 7.75 16.00
C GLU A 48 -10.93 8.84 15.83
N THR A 49 -10.58 9.96 15.18
CA THR A 49 -11.55 11.04 14.91
C THR A 49 -12.66 10.58 13.98
N ILE A 50 -12.36 9.83 12.92
CA ILE A 50 -13.40 9.30 12.03
C ILE A 50 -14.28 8.31 12.77
N GLU A 51 -13.74 7.49 13.66
CA GLU A 51 -14.53 6.53 14.43
C GLU A 51 -15.43 7.24 15.45
N GLN A 52 -14.93 8.29 16.12
CA GLN A 52 -15.73 9.18 16.96
C GLN A 52 -16.81 9.91 16.13
N TYR A 53 -16.43 10.40 14.95
CA TYR A 53 -17.32 11.00 13.96
C TYR A 53 -18.27 9.97 13.31
N LYS A 54 -18.07 8.67 13.47
CA LYS A 54 -19.07 7.66 13.09
C LYS A 54 -20.01 7.39 14.27
N GLN A 55 -19.52 7.44 15.51
CA GLN A 55 -20.26 7.11 16.73
C GLN A 55 -21.18 8.24 17.23
N GLN A 56 -20.79 9.51 17.10
CA GLN A 56 -21.60 10.67 17.52
C GLN A 56 -22.85 10.89 16.64
N PHE A 57 -23.01 10.12 15.56
CA PHE A 57 -23.90 10.42 14.44
C PHE A 57 -25.18 9.57 14.39
N ASN A 58 -25.48 8.84 15.46
CA ASN A 58 -26.71 8.04 15.60
C ASN A 58 -28.02 8.87 15.58
N ASN A 59 -28.00 10.20 15.35
CA ASN A 59 -29.11 11.11 15.58
C ASN A 59 -29.60 11.99 14.38
N PHE A 60 -29.10 11.87 13.14
CA PHE A 60 -29.52 12.75 12.02
C PHE A 60 -29.74 12.07 10.64
N GLY A 61 -30.58 12.68 9.77
CA GLY A 61 -31.22 12.12 8.55
C GLY A 61 -30.44 12.13 7.21
N THR A 62 -31.14 12.24 6.07
CA THR A 62 -30.65 11.93 4.69
C THR A 62 -29.43 12.72 4.18
N ASP A 63 -29.16 13.92 4.71
CA ASP A 63 -27.99 14.73 4.32
C ASP A 63 -26.68 14.13 4.85
N LEU A 64 -26.73 13.44 6.00
CA LEU A 64 -25.61 12.71 6.60
C LEU A 64 -25.19 11.50 5.75
N ALA A 65 -26.17 10.81 5.15
CA ALA A 65 -25.89 9.69 4.26
C ALA A 65 -25.01 10.12 3.09
N ASN A 66 -25.19 11.33 2.56
CA ASN A 66 -24.38 11.83 1.46
C ASN A 66 -22.95 12.23 1.89
N ALA A 67 -22.77 12.79 3.10
CA ALA A 67 -21.47 13.17 3.63
C ALA A 67 -20.58 11.97 4.01
N LEU A 68 -21.17 10.85 4.45
CA LEU A 68 -20.43 9.64 4.86
C LEU A 68 -20.10 8.70 3.68
N ARG A 69 -20.77 8.84 2.54
CA ARG A 69 -20.55 8.00 1.35
C ARG A 69 -19.08 7.90 0.92
N PRO A 70 -18.32 9.00 0.83
CA PRO A 70 -16.90 8.93 0.53
C PRO A 70 -16.13 8.09 1.55
N LEU A 71 -16.40 8.24 2.85
CA LEU A 71 -15.71 7.49 3.91
C LEU A 71 -15.97 5.98 3.83
N VAL A 72 -17.20 5.57 3.52
CA VAL A 72 -17.54 4.15 3.32
C VAL A 72 -16.86 3.60 2.05
N ALA A 73 -16.74 4.41 0.99
CA ALA A 73 -16.01 4.03 -0.21
C ALA A 73 -14.51 3.86 0.06
N ILE A 74 -13.90 4.80 0.80
CA ILE A 74 -12.51 4.72 1.28
C ILE A 74 -12.28 3.41 2.03
N GLU A 75 -13.17 3.08 2.98
CA GLU A 75 -13.07 1.84 3.76
C GLU A 75 -13.16 0.59 2.87
N LYS A 76 -14.08 0.56 1.90
CA LYS A 76 -14.15 -0.53 0.91
C LYS A 76 -12.86 -0.68 0.10
N MET A 77 -12.22 0.43 -0.26
CA MET A 77 -10.97 0.43 -1.02
C MET A 77 -9.78 -0.02 -0.17
N GLY A 78 -9.66 0.46 1.07
CA GLY A 78 -8.66 0.01 2.03
C GLY A 78 -8.79 -1.49 2.33
N ASN A 79 -10.01 -2.00 2.54
CA ASN A 79 -10.27 -3.43 2.71
C ASN A 79 -9.93 -4.26 1.45
N ALA A 80 -9.94 -3.63 0.28
CA ALA A 80 -9.47 -4.22 -0.97
C ALA A 80 -7.95 -4.09 -1.16
N GLN A 81 -7.20 -3.51 -0.23
CA GLN A 81 -5.76 -3.19 -0.36
C GLN A 81 -5.47 -2.27 -1.56
N PHE A 82 -6.35 -1.32 -1.82
CA PHE A 82 -6.24 -0.40 -2.95
C PHE A 82 -6.04 1.02 -2.46
N VAL A 83 -4.77 1.45 -2.44
CA VAL A 83 -4.39 2.83 -2.14
C VAL A 83 -4.89 3.75 -3.26
N TYR A 84 -5.44 4.90 -2.86
CA TYR A 84 -5.93 5.95 -3.75
C TYR A 84 -5.60 7.30 -3.16
N TRP A 85 -5.32 8.29 -4.00
CA TRP A 85 -4.73 9.57 -3.58
C TRP A 85 -5.39 10.80 -4.20
N ASP A 86 -6.43 10.60 -5.03
CA ASP A 86 -7.09 11.66 -5.76
C ASP A 86 -8.51 11.86 -5.22
N TYR A 87 -9.12 13.00 -5.55
CA TYR A 87 -10.50 13.28 -5.20
C TYR A 87 -11.44 12.28 -5.90
N MET A 88 -12.25 11.56 -5.11
CA MET A 88 -13.25 10.65 -5.65
C MET A 88 -14.53 11.42 -6.01
N THR A 89 -14.79 11.56 -7.30
CA THR A 89 -16.07 12.12 -7.78
C THR A 89 -17.26 11.31 -7.26
N SER A 90 -18.41 11.96 -7.12
CA SER A 90 -19.65 11.30 -6.65
C SER A 90 -20.00 10.04 -7.47
N GLY A 91 -19.78 10.05 -8.78
CA GLY A 91 -20.02 8.89 -9.64
C GLY A 91 -19.06 7.72 -9.35
N TYR A 92 -17.79 8.02 -9.05
CA TYR A 92 -16.82 7.02 -8.64
C TYR A 92 -17.16 6.43 -7.27
N VAL A 93 -17.49 7.29 -6.29
CA VAL A 93 -17.94 6.87 -4.95
C VAL A 93 -19.12 5.90 -5.07
N ASN A 94 -20.16 6.26 -5.83
CA ASN A 94 -21.34 5.41 -6.01
C ASN A 94 -20.99 4.06 -6.62
N THR A 95 -20.11 4.06 -7.63
CA THR A 95 -19.64 2.82 -8.26
C THR A 95 -18.97 1.87 -7.25
N ILE A 96 -18.18 2.40 -6.31
CA ILE A 96 -17.55 1.61 -5.25
C ILE A 96 -18.56 1.15 -4.19
N LEU A 97 -19.51 2.01 -3.82
CA LEU A 97 -20.54 1.70 -2.83
C LEU A 97 -21.48 0.60 -3.31
N ASP A 98 -21.91 0.64 -4.57
CA ASP A 98 -22.81 -0.34 -5.17
C ASP A 98 -22.10 -1.68 -5.47
N ALA A 99 -20.78 -1.73 -5.37
CA ALA A 99 -20.01 -2.93 -5.62
C ALA A 99 -20.16 -3.96 -4.49
N ASN A 100 -20.72 -5.12 -4.84
CA ASN A 100 -20.69 -6.34 -4.01
C ASN A 100 -19.27 -6.94 -3.90
N ASN A 101 -18.42 -6.65 -4.88
CA ASN A 101 -17.03 -7.08 -4.89
C ASN A 101 -16.14 -5.93 -5.38
N THR A 102 -15.50 -5.23 -4.43
CA THR A 102 -14.66 -4.07 -4.72
C THR A 102 -13.48 -4.41 -5.64
N ASN A 103 -12.85 -5.58 -5.48
CA ASN A 103 -11.76 -6.00 -6.36
C ASN A 103 -12.23 -6.20 -7.81
N LYS A 104 -13.44 -6.72 -8.01
CA LYS A 104 -14.01 -6.91 -9.34
C LYS A 104 -14.25 -5.55 -10.01
N ILE A 105 -14.88 -4.60 -9.32
CA ILE A 105 -15.20 -3.29 -9.92
C ILE A 105 -13.93 -2.48 -10.21
N LEU A 106 -12.95 -2.47 -9.30
CA LEU A 106 -11.67 -1.78 -9.51
C LEU A 106 -10.93 -2.32 -10.74
N ARG A 107 -10.97 -3.64 -10.93
CA ARG A 107 -10.41 -4.29 -12.13
C ARG A 107 -11.15 -3.87 -13.41
N GLU A 108 -12.47 -3.81 -13.37
CA GLU A 108 -13.28 -3.38 -14.53
C GLU A 108 -13.02 -1.92 -14.89
N LEU A 109 -12.93 -1.03 -13.89
CA LEU A 109 -12.59 0.37 -14.08
C LEU A 109 -11.21 0.55 -14.72
N MET A 110 -10.20 -0.18 -14.23
CA MET A 110 -8.84 -0.19 -14.78
C MET A 110 -8.82 -0.64 -16.26
N TYR A 111 -9.58 -1.68 -16.62
CA TYR A 111 -9.68 -2.13 -18.00
C TYR A 111 -10.44 -1.15 -18.89
N LYS A 112 -11.51 -0.54 -18.38
CA LYS A 112 -12.28 0.51 -19.08
C LYS A 112 -11.41 1.73 -19.38
N ASP A 113 -10.57 2.12 -18.42
CA ASP A 113 -9.59 3.19 -18.57
C ASP A 113 -8.37 2.80 -19.42
N LYS A 114 -8.29 1.55 -19.90
CA LYS A 114 -7.16 1.02 -20.66
C LYS A 114 -5.82 1.25 -19.94
N PHE A 115 -5.82 1.21 -18.62
CA PHE A 115 -4.66 1.46 -17.76
C PHE A 115 -4.03 2.86 -17.88
N ASN A 116 -4.73 3.88 -18.40
CA ASN A 116 -4.16 5.23 -18.53
C ASN A 116 -3.73 5.81 -17.18
N THR A 117 -4.61 5.71 -16.18
CA THR A 117 -4.35 6.17 -14.81
C THR A 117 -3.16 5.43 -14.21
N VAL A 118 -3.12 4.11 -14.39
CA VAL A 118 -2.02 3.26 -13.90
C VAL A 118 -0.69 3.66 -14.54
N ASN A 119 -0.66 3.90 -15.86
CA ASN A 119 0.56 4.32 -16.54
C ASN A 119 1.01 5.71 -16.09
N ASN A 120 0.07 6.65 -15.91
CA ASN A 120 0.38 7.96 -15.34
C ASN A 120 0.98 7.85 -13.93
N THR A 121 0.44 6.98 -13.08
CA THR A 121 1.01 6.68 -11.76
C THR A 121 2.42 6.12 -11.85
N ILE A 122 2.67 5.18 -12.78
CA ILE A 122 4.00 4.63 -13.04
C ILE A 122 4.98 5.75 -13.44
N ASP A 123 4.58 6.63 -14.36
CA ASP A 123 5.44 7.69 -14.87
C ASP A 123 5.77 8.71 -13.77
N LYS A 124 4.78 9.09 -12.94
CA LYS A 124 4.99 9.92 -11.74
C LYS A 124 5.92 9.25 -10.72
N THR A 125 5.77 7.95 -10.52
CA THR A 125 6.64 7.17 -9.62
C THR A 125 8.07 7.19 -10.12
N ILE A 126 8.28 6.97 -11.43
CA ILE A 126 9.61 7.03 -12.08
C ILE A 126 10.22 8.43 -12.02
N ALA A 127 9.41 9.48 -12.03
CA ALA A 127 9.89 10.86 -11.90
C ALA A 127 10.33 11.23 -10.47
N SER A 128 9.98 10.44 -9.45
CA SER A 128 10.27 10.76 -8.05
C SER A 128 11.76 10.59 -7.72
N PRO A 129 12.44 11.62 -7.16
CA PRO A 129 13.84 11.53 -6.76
C PRO A 129 14.13 10.40 -5.75
N GLU A 130 13.18 10.14 -4.85
CA GLU A 130 13.28 9.15 -3.78
C GLU A 130 13.33 7.71 -4.32
N LEU A 131 12.78 7.47 -5.53
CA LEU A 131 12.82 6.16 -6.18
C LEU A 131 14.21 5.84 -6.77
N CYS A 132 15.13 6.81 -6.86
CA CYS A 132 16.39 6.68 -7.61
C CYS A 132 17.16 5.39 -7.30
N LYS A 133 17.30 5.01 -6.02
CA LYS A 133 18.00 3.78 -5.58
C LYS A 133 17.29 2.48 -6.03
N HIS A 134 15.97 2.52 -6.17
CA HIS A 134 15.12 1.35 -6.46
C HIS A 134 14.62 1.32 -7.91
N MET A 135 14.93 2.35 -8.70
CA MET A 135 14.46 2.60 -10.06
C MET A 135 14.60 1.39 -10.99
N ARG A 136 15.76 0.72 -10.92
CA ARG A 136 16.05 -0.43 -11.78
C ARG A 136 15.05 -1.56 -11.56
N LEU A 137 14.84 -1.95 -10.29
CA LEU A 137 13.95 -3.05 -9.94
C LEU A 137 12.48 -2.68 -10.17
N TYR A 138 12.10 -1.43 -9.86
CA TYR A 138 10.77 -0.91 -10.16
C TYR A 138 10.47 -0.99 -11.67
N SER A 139 11.38 -0.49 -12.51
CA SER A 139 11.23 -0.51 -13.96
C SER A 139 11.13 -1.92 -14.55
N GLN A 140 11.90 -2.87 -14.01
CA GLN A 140 11.80 -4.28 -14.39
C GLN A 140 10.45 -4.89 -13.98
N SER A 141 9.97 -4.56 -12.78
CA SER A 141 8.66 -5.00 -12.28
C SER A 141 7.51 -4.44 -13.11
N VAL A 142 7.61 -3.18 -13.56
CA VAL A 142 6.67 -2.56 -14.52
C VAL A 142 6.67 -3.30 -15.86
N LYS A 143 7.83 -3.70 -16.38
CA LYS A 143 7.90 -4.49 -17.63
C LYS A 143 7.19 -5.83 -17.48
N ALA A 144 7.45 -6.55 -16.39
CA ALA A 144 6.77 -7.81 -16.06
C ALA A 144 5.24 -7.61 -15.95
N PHE A 145 4.80 -6.56 -15.26
CA PHE A 145 3.37 -6.19 -15.19
C PHE A 145 2.75 -5.99 -16.58
N ARG A 146 3.41 -5.23 -17.46
CA ARG A 146 2.93 -4.95 -18.82
C ARG A 146 2.84 -6.23 -19.67
N GLN A 147 3.79 -7.14 -19.49
CA GLN A 147 3.83 -8.45 -20.15
C GLN A 147 2.82 -9.46 -19.59
N GLY A 148 2.27 -9.21 -18.40
CA GLY A 148 1.31 -10.09 -17.74
C GLY A 148 1.93 -11.08 -16.75
N ASP A 149 3.23 -10.94 -16.48
CA ASP A 149 3.98 -11.75 -15.51
C ASP A 149 3.75 -11.23 -14.08
N SER A 150 2.50 -11.32 -13.63
CA SER A 150 2.04 -10.69 -12.38
C SER A 150 2.73 -11.24 -11.13
N ASP A 151 3.07 -12.53 -11.08
CA ASP A 151 3.77 -13.10 -9.92
C ASP A 151 5.17 -12.48 -9.76
N LEU A 152 5.92 -12.40 -10.86
CA LEU A 152 7.25 -11.77 -10.88
C LEU A 152 7.17 -10.28 -10.56
N ALA A 153 6.21 -9.58 -11.15
CA ALA A 153 6.01 -8.16 -10.92
C ALA A 153 5.70 -7.86 -9.44
N VAL A 154 4.79 -8.62 -8.81
CA VAL A 154 4.45 -8.44 -7.40
C VAL A 154 5.65 -8.68 -6.50
N THR A 155 6.44 -9.74 -6.72
CA THR A 155 7.67 -9.98 -5.96
C THR A 155 8.65 -8.82 -6.08
N GLY A 156 8.90 -8.34 -7.30
CA GLY A 156 9.79 -7.20 -7.53
C GLY A 156 9.28 -5.91 -6.89
N PHE A 157 7.99 -5.61 -6.98
CA PHE A 157 7.39 -4.46 -6.32
C PHE A 157 7.43 -4.56 -4.79
N THR A 158 7.23 -5.76 -4.21
CA THR A 158 7.39 -5.96 -2.76
C THR A 158 8.80 -5.61 -2.30
N SER A 159 9.84 -6.06 -3.02
CA SER A 159 11.21 -5.71 -2.70
C SER A 159 11.52 -4.21 -2.87
N VAL A 160 10.96 -3.56 -3.90
CA VAL A 160 11.07 -2.10 -4.07
C VAL A 160 10.41 -1.37 -2.90
N PHE A 161 9.21 -1.78 -2.51
CA PHE A 161 8.49 -1.17 -1.40
C PHE A 161 9.29 -1.25 -0.10
N ASP A 162 9.85 -2.42 0.21
CA ASP A 162 10.67 -2.62 1.41
C ASP A 162 11.92 -1.72 1.45
N GLY A 163 12.63 -1.64 0.32
CA GLY A 163 13.80 -0.80 0.19
C GLY A 163 13.46 0.70 0.30
N LEU A 164 12.39 1.12 -0.36
CA LEU A 164 11.94 2.51 -0.37
C LEU A 164 11.45 2.94 1.02
N LEU A 165 10.68 2.10 1.71
CA LEU A 165 10.20 2.36 3.06
C LEU A 165 11.37 2.53 4.05
N SER A 166 12.40 1.68 3.95
CA SER A 166 13.60 1.79 4.78
C SER A 166 14.45 3.04 4.51
N ASP A 167 14.43 3.57 3.29
CA ASP A 167 15.10 4.82 2.95
C ASP A 167 14.33 6.04 3.47
N ILE A 168 13.00 6.04 3.34
CA ILE A 168 12.11 7.15 3.70
C ILE A 168 11.99 7.32 5.21
N SER A 169 11.90 6.22 5.99
CA SER A 169 11.75 6.27 7.44
C SER A 169 12.97 6.79 8.21
N LYS A 170 14.01 7.26 7.52
CA LYS A 170 15.20 7.86 8.14
C LYS A 170 15.09 9.39 8.21
N ASN A 171 14.05 9.99 7.61
CA ASN A 171 13.76 11.43 7.64
C ASN A 171 12.67 11.73 8.67
N THR A 172 13.02 12.49 9.72
CA THR A 172 12.20 12.68 10.93
C THR A 172 11.43 14.01 11.02
N SER A 173 11.21 14.73 9.92
CA SER A 173 10.42 15.97 9.93
C SER A 173 8.99 15.73 9.42
N SER A 174 7.99 15.78 10.29
CA SER A 174 6.59 15.46 9.95
C SER A 174 5.74 16.71 9.65
N ASN A 175 5.49 17.01 8.37
CA ASN A 175 4.54 18.04 7.93
C ASN A 175 3.16 17.47 7.56
N LEU A 176 3.04 16.13 7.46
CA LEU A 176 1.76 15.43 7.34
C LEU A 176 0.90 15.59 8.61
N THR A 177 1.53 15.66 9.79
CA THR A 177 0.84 15.78 11.09
C THR A 177 -0.02 17.05 11.18
N PRO A 178 0.47 18.26 10.83
CA PRO A 178 -0.37 19.46 10.73
C PRO A 178 -1.56 19.34 9.78
N ARG A 179 -1.38 18.80 8.57
CA ARG A 179 -2.48 18.69 7.57
C ARG A 179 -3.55 17.72 8.02
N ILE A 180 -3.14 16.57 8.55
CA ILE A 180 -4.04 15.60 9.18
C ILE A 180 -4.78 16.24 10.36
N LYS A 181 -4.09 17.07 11.16
CA LYS A 181 -4.70 17.81 12.27
C LYS A 181 -5.75 18.81 11.80
N THR A 182 -5.50 19.57 10.73
CA THR A 182 -6.50 20.50 10.17
C THR A 182 -7.75 19.77 9.69
N ILE A 183 -7.59 18.66 8.98
CA ILE A 183 -8.72 17.82 8.55
C ILE A 183 -9.50 17.31 9.77
N LYS A 184 -8.78 16.84 10.80
CA LYS A 184 -9.37 16.41 12.06
C LYS A 184 -10.18 17.52 12.73
N GLU A 185 -9.63 18.73 12.85
CA GLU A 185 -10.31 19.88 13.45
C GLU A 185 -11.57 20.29 12.66
N LYS A 186 -11.56 20.19 11.33
CA LYS A 186 -12.74 20.43 10.50
C LYS A 186 -13.82 19.38 10.71
N LEU A 187 -13.45 18.10 10.73
CA LEU A 187 -14.39 17.01 11.01
C LEU A 187 -15.01 17.15 12.41
N GLU A 188 -14.22 17.49 13.43
CA GLU A 188 -14.73 17.72 14.80
C GLU A 188 -15.70 18.91 14.91
N LYS A 189 -15.65 19.86 13.97
CA LYS A 189 -16.52 21.04 13.91
C LYS A 189 -17.67 20.90 12.91
N ASP A 190 -17.86 19.72 12.31
CA ASP A 190 -18.84 19.49 11.23
C ASP A 190 -18.64 20.39 9.99
N GLU A 191 -17.40 20.78 9.71
CA GLU A 191 -17.04 21.56 8.52
C GLU A 191 -16.82 20.66 7.30
N LEU A 192 -17.21 21.13 6.12
CA LEU A 192 -16.98 20.43 4.86
C LEU A 192 -15.49 20.49 4.48
N LEU A 193 -14.95 19.35 4.06
CA LEU A 193 -13.62 19.26 3.49
C LEU A 193 -13.64 19.69 2.02
N ASP A 194 -12.59 20.37 1.57
CA ASP A 194 -12.36 20.63 0.16
C ASP A 194 -11.82 19.39 -0.59
N GLN A 195 -11.57 19.53 -1.90
CA GLN A 195 -11.12 18.42 -2.73
C GLN A 195 -9.74 17.89 -2.34
N ASP A 196 -8.80 18.79 -1.99
CA ASP A 196 -7.43 18.44 -1.65
C ASP A 196 -7.37 17.81 -0.25
N GLU A 197 -8.18 18.31 0.68
CA GLU A 197 -8.38 17.73 2.00
C GLU A 197 -9.00 16.33 1.91
N TYR A 198 -10.00 16.13 1.04
CA TYR A 198 -10.57 14.80 0.77
C TYR A 198 -9.57 13.85 0.12
N ALA A 199 -8.74 14.34 -0.81
CA ALA A 199 -7.69 13.54 -1.44
C ALA A 199 -6.63 13.10 -0.42
N THR A 200 -6.21 14.02 0.45
CA THR A 200 -5.27 13.75 1.56
C THR A 200 -5.85 12.72 2.53
N LEU A 201 -7.12 12.89 2.92
CA LEU A 201 -7.84 11.94 3.76
C LEU A 201 -7.93 10.55 3.12
N THR A 202 -8.27 10.50 1.83
CA THR A 202 -8.38 9.25 1.06
C THR A 202 -7.02 8.53 0.98
N LEU A 203 -5.95 9.27 0.72
CA LEU A 203 -4.58 8.73 0.73
C LEU A 203 -4.25 8.13 2.09
N ALA A 204 -4.36 8.91 3.16
CA ALA A 204 -3.97 8.47 4.50
C ALA A 204 -4.70 7.18 4.91
N LEU A 205 -6.02 7.15 4.76
CA LEU A 205 -6.85 6.02 5.22
C LEU A 205 -6.70 4.77 4.37
N THR A 206 -6.65 4.90 3.03
CA THR A 206 -6.46 3.73 2.17
C THR A 206 -5.03 3.19 2.27
N PHE A 207 -4.05 4.07 2.45
CA PHE A 207 -2.65 3.70 2.65
C PHE A 207 -2.45 2.93 3.95
N GLU A 208 -2.90 3.48 5.09
CA GLU A 208 -2.81 2.83 6.39
C GLU A 208 -3.43 1.44 6.35
N LYS A 209 -4.67 1.33 5.89
CA LYS A 209 -5.39 0.05 5.88
C LYS A 209 -4.69 -0.99 4.98
N THR A 210 -4.15 -0.52 3.86
CA THR A 210 -3.40 -1.38 2.94
C THR A 210 -2.09 -1.83 3.57
N LEU A 211 -1.35 -0.92 4.20
CA LEU A 211 -0.07 -1.20 4.85
C LEU A 211 -0.25 -2.21 5.98
N ASP A 212 -1.25 -2.00 6.85
CA ASP A 212 -1.61 -2.88 7.96
C ASP A 212 -1.85 -4.32 7.49
N THR A 213 -2.72 -4.47 6.51
CA THR A 213 -3.12 -5.80 6.01
C THR A 213 -2.04 -6.45 5.16
N PHE A 214 -1.27 -5.66 4.40
CA PHE A 214 -0.16 -6.14 3.58
C PHE A 214 0.97 -6.67 4.46
N SER A 215 1.31 -5.98 5.54
CA SER A 215 2.43 -6.35 6.40
C SER A 215 2.05 -7.16 7.63
N ALA A 216 0.76 -7.42 7.83
CA ALA A 216 0.28 -8.29 8.90
C ALA A 216 1.07 -9.60 8.96
N TYR A 217 1.53 -9.94 10.16
CA TYR A 217 2.14 -11.25 10.39
C TYR A 217 1.10 -12.34 10.13
N SER A 218 1.52 -13.37 9.42
CA SER A 218 0.69 -14.54 9.13
C SER A 218 1.53 -15.80 9.22
N ASN A 219 1.15 -16.70 10.12
CA ASN A 219 1.86 -17.96 10.37
C ASN A 219 1.76 -18.89 9.14
N PHE A 220 2.89 -19.45 8.70
CA PHE A 220 2.96 -20.36 7.54
C PHE A 220 2.28 -21.71 7.76
N SER A 221 1.96 -22.09 9.01
CA SER A 221 1.14 -23.27 9.30
C SER A 221 -0.35 -23.06 9.03
N GLN A 222 -0.77 -21.81 8.87
CA GLN A 222 -2.17 -21.44 8.60
C GLN A 222 -2.42 -21.32 7.09
N LYS A 223 -3.69 -21.17 6.72
CA LYS A 223 -4.07 -20.95 5.33
C LYS A 223 -3.48 -19.63 4.80
N GLU A 224 -2.99 -19.66 3.57
CA GLU A 224 -2.51 -18.47 2.86
C GLU A 224 -3.55 -17.32 2.92
N PRO A 225 -3.14 -16.09 3.29
CA PRO A 225 -4.01 -14.93 3.27
C PRO A 225 -4.66 -14.69 1.91
N LYS A 226 -5.93 -14.28 1.90
CA LYS A 226 -6.67 -14.02 0.64
C LYS A 226 -6.08 -12.85 -0.15
N GLY A 227 -5.56 -11.83 0.55
CA GLY A 227 -4.99 -10.61 -0.03
C GLY A 227 -3.55 -10.77 -0.53
N LEU A 228 -2.88 -9.64 -0.73
CA LEU A 228 -1.42 -9.58 -0.75
C LEU A 228 -0.93 -9.60 0.69
N ASN A 229 0.10 -10.40 0.96
CA ASN A 229 0.73 -10.45 2.27
C ASN A 229 2.24 -10.51 2.11
N ARG A 230 2.92 -9.47 2.59
CA ARG A 230 4.36 -9.27 2.51
C ARG A 230 5.12 -10.46 3.07
N HIS A 231 4.75 -10.95 4.26
CA HIS A 231 5.43 -12.07 4.93
C HIS A 231 5.40 -13.34 4.05
N TRP A 232 4.24 -13.67 3.46
CA TRP A 232 4.15 -14.82 2.57
C TRP A 232 4.87 -14.62 1.22
N ILE A 233 4.82 -13.41 0.65
CA ILE A 233 5.46 -13.11 -0.64
C ILE A 233 6.99 -13.09 -0.51
N ALA A 234 7.52 -12.35 0.47
CA ALA A 234 8.97 -12.19 0.67
C ALA A 234 9.67 -13.51 1.00
N HIS A 235 8.99 -14.43 1.69
CA HIS A 235 9.52 -15.76 2.00
C HIS A 235 9.19 -16.83 0.95
N GLY A 236 8.63 -16.45 -0.22
CA GLY A 236 8.32 -17.38 -1.31
C GLY A 236 7.27 -18.44 -0.95
N ARG A 237 6.44 -18.18 0.06
CA ARG A 237 5.39 -19.11 0.54
C ARG A 237 4.05 -18.89 -0.15
N SER A 238 3.87 -17.75 -0.80
CA SER A 238 2.64 -17.44 -1.51
C SER A 238 2.47 -18.32 -2.76
N THR A 239 1.38 -19.08 -2.82
CA THR A 239 1.02 -19.95 -3.96
C THR A 239 -0.16 -19.41 -4.75
N ARG A 240 -0.87 -18.41 -4.22
CA ARG A 240 -1.95 -17.72 -4.92
C ARG A 240 -1.41 -16.99 -6.15
N LYS A 241 -1.86 -17.42 -7.33
CA LYS A 241 -1.63 -16.73 -8.61
C LYS A 241 -1.97 -15.23 -8.51
N LYS A 242 -0.99 -14.39 -8.81
CA LYS A 242 -1.17 -12.93 -8.84
C LYS A 242 -1.83 -12.48 -10.14
N THR A 243 -2.53 -11.36 -10.03
CA THR A 243 -3.30 -10.75 -11.12
C THR A 243 -2.73 -9.37 -11.45
N LYS A 244 -3.12 -8.80 -12.60
CA LYS A 244 -2.80 -7.41 -12.93
C LYS A 244 -3.30 -6.41 -11.87
N LEU A 245 -4.44 -6.70 -11.24
CA LEU A 245 -4.93 -5.87 -10.14
C LEU A 245 -3.98 -5.93 -8.93
N ASP A 246 -3.43 -7.09 -8.61
CA ASP A 246 -2.43 -7.22 -7.54
C ASP A 246 -1.19 -6.37 -7.84
N CYS A 247 -0.72 -6.32 -9.09
CA CYS A 247 0.36 -5.43 -9.49
C CYS A 247 -0.01 -3.96 -9.29
N VAL A 248 -1.22 -3.55 -9.68
CA VAL A 248 -1.68 -2.16 -9.53
C VAL A 248 -1.80 -1.76 -8.06
N LYS A 249 -2.25 -2.65 -7.18
CA LYS A 249 -2.24 -2.40 -5.73
C LYS A 249 -0.83 -2.09 -5.23
N MET A 250 0.17 -2.85 -5.67
CA MET A 250 1.56 -2.60 -5.30
C MET A 250 2.11 -1.29 -5.89
N ILE A 251 1.80 -0.99 -7.15
CA ILE A 251 2.17 0.29 -7.79
C ILE A 251 1.58 1.46 -7.01
N ASN A 252 0.29 1.39 -6.68
CA ASN A 252 -0.41 2.43 -5.91
C ASN A 252 0.14 2.55 -4.49
N LEU A 253 0.50 1.44 -3.84
CA LEU A 253 1.11 1.45 -2.52
C LEU A 253 2.48 2.14 -2.53
N ILE A 254 3.33 1.82 -3.51
CA ILE A 254 4.64 2.49 -3.68
C ILE A 254 4.46 3.98 -3.96
N TYR A 255 3.52 4.34 -4.84
CA TYR A 255 3.27 5.75 -5.14
C TYR A 255 2.69 6.50 -3.95
N GLY A 256 1.76 5.88 -3.19
CA GLY A 256 1.21 6.45 -1.96
C GLY A 256 2.29 6.72 -0.91
N LEU A 257 3.29 5.85 -0.79
CA LEU A 257 4.44 6.06 0.09
C LEU A 257 5.27 7.30 -0.33
N LEU A 258 5.50 7.47 -1.64
CA LEU A 258 6.18 8.66 -2.16
C LEU A 258 5.40 9.94 -1.91
N LEU A 259 4.07 9.90 -2.08
CA LEU A 259 3.21 11.06 -1.81
C LEU A 259 3.22 11.44 -0.33
N ILE A 260 3.22 10.46 0.58
CA ILE A 260 3.35 10.70 2.02
C ILE A 260 4.66 11.43 2.34
N GLU A 261 5.79 11.01 1.75
CA GLU A 261 7.09 11.68 1.93
C GLU A 261 7.11 13.11 1.33
N GLN A 262 6.47 13.32 0.18
CA GLN A 262 6.35 14.64 -0.44
C GLN A 262 5.48 15.60 0.38
N LEU A 263 4.39 15.10 0.98
CA LEU A 263 3.58 15.87 1.92
C LEU A 263 4.39 16.26 3.17
N ASP A 264 5.34 15.42 3.58
CA ASP A 264 6.29 15.72 4.65
C ASP A 264 7.37 16.75 4.25
N SER A 265 7.67 16.91 2.96
CA SER A 265 8.75 17.80 2.47
C SER A 265 8.31 19.22 2.08
N ASN A 266 7.01 19.46 1.90
CA ASN A 266 6.51 20.70 1.27
C ASN A 266 6.30 21.92 2.19
N ASP A 267 6.62 21.83 3.49
CA ASP A 267 6.51 23.00 4.41
C ASP A 267 7.89 23.53 4.89
N THR A 268 8.98 23.22 4.19
CA THR A 268 10.34 23.78 4.45
C THR A 268 10.76 24.95 3.53
N ASN A 269 9.83 25.57 2.81
CA ASN A 269 10.09 26.79 2.02
C ASN A 269 9.25 27.99 2.48
#